data_AF-A0A8T6UWB7-F1
#
_entry.id   AF-A0A8T6UWB7-F1
#
_cell.length_a   1.000
_cell.length_b   1.000
_cell.length_c   1.000
_cell.angle_alpha   90.00
_cell.angle_beta   90.00
_cell.angle_gamma   90.00
#
_symmetry.space_group_name_H-M   'P 1'
#
loop_
_entity.id
_entity.type
_entity.pdbx_description
1 polymer ?
#
loop_
_entity_poly.entity_id
_entity_poly.type
_entity_poly.pdbx_seq_one_letter_code
_entity_poly.pdbx_strand_id
1 'polypeptide(L)'
;GIGIESWRKIAEHGVTKQSSKIDTVVTTDIHRLIRLGNTLHGKTGLKKIGVAIKELEDFDPFKDAVVFKEGTVKILVSDAPKFRIGDEIYGPYKEEKIELP
;
A
#
# COMPACT_ATOMS: atom_id res chain seq x y z
N GLY A 1 1.86 25.54 37.75
CA GLY A 1 2.56 24.61 36.83
C GLY A 1 1.61 23.52 36.40
N ILE A 2 1.92 22.81 35.30
CA ILE A 2 1.13 21.67 34.83
C ILE A 2 1.28 20.50 35.82
N GLY A 3 0.16 19.96 36.31
CA GLY A 3 0.15 18.86 37.28
C GLY A 3 0.54 17.51 36.65
N ILE A 4 0.94 16.55 37.48
CA ILE A 4 1.45 15.25 37.03
C ILE A 4 0.43 14.45 36.21
N GLU A 5 -0.86 14.53 36.58
CA GLU A 5 -1.96 13.90 35.82
C GLU A 5 -2.15 14.52 34.43
N SER A 6 -1.95 15.84 34.31
CA SER A 6 -1.99 16.51 33.01
C SER A 6 -0.81 16.08 32.14
N TRP A 7 0.39 15.92 32.72
CA TRP A 7 1.55 15.37 32.01
C TRP A 7 1.32 13.94 31.54
N ARG A 8 0.71 13.09 32.39
CA ARG A 8 0.36 11.70 32.02
C ARG A 8 -0.57 11.65 30.81
N LYS A 9 -1.64 12.44 30.81
CA LYS A 9 -2.59 12.52 29.68
C LYS A 9 -1.91 12.99 28.39
N ILE A 10 -1.02 13.97 28.48
CA ILE A 10 -0.25 14.47 27.33
C ILE A 10 0.65 13.36 26.77
N ALA A 11 1.37 12.64 27.65
CA ALA A 11 2.24 11.54 27.26
C ALA A 11 1.44 10.40 26.59
N GLU A 12 0.31 9.98 27.16
CA GLU A 12 -0.57 8.94 26.59
C GLU A 12 -1.09 9.33 25.20
N HIS A 13 -1.48 10.60 25.02
CA HIS A 13 -1.90 11.10 23.71
C HIS A 13 -0.74 11.12 22.71
N GLY A 14 0.46 11.50 23.15
CA GLY A 14 1.68 11.45 22.35
C GLY A 14 2.00 10.04 21.88
N VAL A 15 1.98 9.06 22.79
CA VAL A 15 2.20 7.64 22.48
C VAL A 15 1.17 7.16 21.45
N THR A 16 -0.12 7.43 21.68
CA THR A 16 -1.18 6.98 20.76
C THR A 16 -0.99 7.56 19.36
N LYS A 17 -0.62 8.85 19.27
CA LYS A 17 -0.47 9.56 17.99
C LYS A 17 0.81 9.18 17.23
N GLN A 18 1.91 8.90 17.95
CA GLN A 18 3.22 8.63 17.36
C GLN A 18 3.57 7.14 17.29
N SER A 19 2.76 6.27 17.88
CA SER A 19 3.00 4.83 17.83
C SER A 19 2.94 4.29 16.40
N SER A 20 3.93 3.46 16.06
CA SER A 20 3.92 2.70 14.80
C SER A 20 2.94 1.55 14.92
N LYS A 21 1.95 1.51 14.02
CA LYS A 21 1.01 0.39 13.92
C LYS A 21 1.67 -0.75 13.14
N ILE A 22 2.37 -1.61 13.86
CA ILE A 22 3.00 -2.82 13.31
C ILE A 22 2.12 -4.05 13.56
N ASP A 23 2.23 -5.04 12.68
CA ASP A 23 1.70 -6.37 12.95
C ASP A 23 2.67 -7.13 13.87
N THR A 24 2.29 -7.28 15.14
CA THR A 24 3.14 -7.93 16.14
C THR A 24 3.33 -9.41 15.84
N VAL A 25 2.35 -10.09 15.24
CA VAL A 25 2.42 -11.51 14.87
C VAL A 25 3.44 -11.74 13.76
N VAL A 26 3.65 -10.74 12.89
CA VAL A 26 4.76 -10.74 11.91
C VAL A 26 6.11 -10.60 12.60
N THR A 27 6.19 -9.73 13.60
CA THR A 27 7.46 -9.28 14.19
C THR A 27 8.04 -10.29 15.19
N THR A 28 7.18 -10.99 15.95
CA THR A 28 7.63 -11.92 17.00
C THR A 28 7.93 -13.32 16.50
N ASP A 29 7.49 -13.67 15.28
CA ASP A 29 7.67 -15.00 14.70
C ASP A 29 9.02 -15.13 13.97
N ILE A 30 9.93 -15.93 14.53
CA ILE A 30 11.27 -16.16 13.99
C ILE A 30 11.31 -17.13 12.79
N HIS A 31 10.21 -17.83 12.48
CA HIS A 31 10.13 -18.80 11.38
C HIS A 31 9.24 -18.30 10.22
N ARG A 32 8.95 -17.01 10.19
CA ARG A 32 8.03 -16.44 9.21
C ARG A 32 8.58 -16.48 7.79
N LEU A 33 7.74 -16.93 6.86
CA LEU A 33 7.99 -16.79 5.44
C LEU A 33 7.83 -15.33 4.99
N ILE A 34 8.86 -14.79 4.37
CA ILE A 34 8.85 -13.45 3.79
C ILE A 34 8.72 -13.56 2.27
N ARG A 35 7.84 -12.75 1.69
CA ARG A 35 7.69 -12.67 0.23
C ARG A 35 9.02 -12.34 -0.42
N LEU A 36 9.41 -13.08 -1.46
CA LEU A 36 10.65 -12.84 -2.17
C LEU A 36 10.66 -11.47 -2.88
N GLY A 37 11.81 -10.79 -2.82
CA GLY A 37 12.03 -9.52 -3.54
C GLY A 37 11.81 -9.64 -5.05
N ASN A 38 11.40 -8.55 -5.68
CA ASN A 38 11.19 -8.46 -7.13
C ASN A 38 10.13 -9.41 -7.73
N THR A 39 9.34 -10.09 -6.90
CA THR A 39 8.22 -10.94 -7.35
C THR A 39 6.90 -10.16 -7.44
N LEU A 40 5.95 -10.66 -8.21
CA LEU A 40 4.61 -10.09 -8.32
C LEU A 40 3.71 -10.50 -7.15
N HIS A 41 2.90 -9.56 -6.69
CA HIS A 41 1.86 -9.83 -5.73
C HIS A 41 0.62 -10.42 -6.43
N GLY A 42 0.37 -11.71 -6.26
CA GLY A 42 -0.67 -12.45 -7.02
C GLY A 42 -2.10 -11.89 -6.96
N LYS A 43 -2.45 -11.04 -5.98
CA LYS A 43 -3.77 -10.38 -5.94
C LYS A 43 -3.82 -9.02 -6.64
N THR A 44 -2.69 -8.32 -6.74
CA THR A 44 -2.67 -6.93 -7.23
C THR A 44 -1.86 -6.77 -8.51
N GLY A 45 -1.04 -7.76 -8.88
CA GLY A 45 -0.12 -7.66 -10.01
C GLY A 45 1.06 -6.70 -9.78
N LEU A 46 1.16 -6.05 -8.62
CA LEU A 46 2.25 -5.10 -8.31
C LEU A 46 3.51 -5.84 -7.86
N LYS A 47 4.68 -5.30 -8.21
CA LYS A 47 5.99 -5.85 -7.84
C LYS A 47 6.36 -5.53 -6.40
N LYS A 48 6.91 -6.51 -5.68
CA LYS A 48 7.58 -6.26 -4.40
C LYS A 48 8.93 -5.56 -4.66
N ILE A 49 8.97 -4.26 -4.49
CA ILE A 49 10.18 -3.44 -4.64
C ILE A 49 10.80 -3.15 -3.27
N GLY A 50 12.13 -3.14 -3.21
CA GLY A 50 12.86 -2.60 -2.07
C GLY A 50 13.02 -1.09 -2.24
N VAL A 51 12.63 -0.32 -1.23
CA VAL A 51 12.69 1.15 -1.24
C VAL A 51 13.76 1.58 -0.26
N ALA A 52 14.73 2.39 -0.71
CA ALA A 52 15.75 2.94 0.17
C ALA A 52 15.12 3.98 1.11
N ILE A 53 15.64 4.11 2.34
CA ILE A 53 15.08 5.05 3.35
C ILE A 53 14.99 6.48 2.81
N LYS A 54 16.01 6.92 2.06
CA LYS A 54 16.07 8.25 1.44
C LYS A 54 15.03 8.48 0.32
N GLU A 55 14.46 7.42 -0.23
CA GLU A 55 13.48 7.45 -1.33
C GLU A 55 12.06 7.16 -0.82
N LEU A 56 11.90 6.89 0.49
CA LEU A 56 10.63 6.47 1.06
C LEU A 56 9.53 7.54 0.93
N GLU A 57 9.90 8.82 1.03
CA GLU A 57 8.96 9.94 0.92
C GLU A 57 8.45 10.14 -0.52
N ASP A 58 9.27 9.79 -1.52
CA ASP A 58 8.95 9.99 -2.94
C ASP A 58 8.32 8.75 -3.60
N PHE A 59 8.33 7.61 -2.92
CA PHE A 59 7.87 6.34 -3.47
C PHE A 59 6.35 6.33 -3.72
N ASP A 60 5.96 6.05 -4.97
CA ASP A 60 4.56 5.87 -5.37
C ASP A 60 4.32 4.42 -5.81
N PRO A 61 3.66 3.60 -4.98
CA PRO A 61 3.44 2.19 -5.31
C PRO A 61 2.59 1.99 -6.57
N PHE A 62 1.75 2.96 -6.95
CA PHE A 62 0.92 2.87 -8.14
C PHE A 62 1.67 3.27 -9.41
N LYS A 63 2.90 3.79 -9.31
CA LYS A 63 3.80 4.05 -10.45
C LYS A 63 4.99 3.11 -10.45
N ASP A 64 5.70 3.06 -9.33
CA ASP A 64 6.99 2.38 -9.23
C ASP A 64 6.85 0.86 -9.22
N ALA A 65 5.76 0.33 -8.64
CA ALA A 65 5.54 -1.11 -8.54
C ALA A 65 4.80 -1.71 -9.76
N VAL A 66 4.48 -0.92 -10.78
CA VAL A 66 3.82 -1.37 -12.01
C VAL A 66 4.86 -1.95 -12.98
N VAL A 67 4.67 -3.20 -13.39
CA VAL A 67 5.64 -3.93 -14.25
C VAL A 67 5.20 -3.96 -15.71
N PHE A 68 3.90 -4.12 -15.94
CA PHE A 68 3.32 -4.12 -17.28
C PHE A 68 2.97 -2.69 -17.65
N LYS A 69 3.73 -2.12 -18.59
CA LYS A 69 3.54 -0.74 -19.08
C LYS A 69 2.94 -0.69 -20.49
N GLU A 70 2.82 -1.85 -21.12
CA GLU A 70 2.39 -2.03 -22.50
C GLU A 70 1.52 -3.28 -22.60
N GLY A 71 0.72 -3.34 -23.66
CA GLY A 71 -0.29 -4.36 -23.85
C GLY A 71 -1.66 -3.86 -23.40
N THR A 72 -2.70 -4.48 -23.94
CA THR A 72 -4.08 -4.28 -23.52
C THR A 72 -4.80 -5.62 -23.52
N VAL A 73 -5.78 -5.76 -22.64
CA VAL A 73 -6.63 -6.94 -22.55
C VAL A 73 -8.09 -6.50 -22.46
N LYS A 74 -8.95 -7.15 -23.23
CA LYS A 74 -10.40 -7.01 -23.12
C LYS A 74 -10.89 -7.82 -21.92
N ILE A 75 -11.49 -7.13 -20.96
CA ILE A 75 -12.04 -7.73 -19.75
C ILE A 75 -13.51 -7.34 -19.59
N LEU A 76 -14.26 -8.19 -18.87
CA LEU A 76 -15.59 -7.85 -18.37
C LEU A 76 -15.43 -7.43 -16.91
N VAL A 77 -15.75 -6.18 -16.60
CA VAL A 77 -15.69 -5.63 -15.24
C VAL A 77 -17.09 -5.69 -14.64
N SER A 78 -17.27 -6.43 -13.55
CA SER A 78 -18.54 -6.50 -12.82
C SER A 78 -18.80 -5.20 -12.06
N ASP A 79 -17.85 -4.78 -11.22
CA ASP A 79 -17.92 -3.54 -10.45
C ASP A 79 -16.50 -3.12 -10.04
N ALA A 80 -16.14 -1.86 -10.30
CA ALA A 80 -14.89 -1.28 -9.85
C ALA A 80 -15.06 0.22 -9.58
N PRO A 81 -14.59 0.73 -8.42
CA PRO A 81 -14.61 2.16 -8.14
C PRO A 81 -13.62 2.90 -9.05
N LYS A 82 -13.60 4.23 -8.98
CA LYS A 82 -12.55 5.03 -9.62
C LYS A 82 -11.22 4.82 -8.89
N PHE A 83 -10.15 4.49 -9.60
CA PHE A 83 -8.82 4.26 -9.03
C PHE A 83 -7.70 4.73 -9.96
N ARG A 84 -6.49 4.94 -9.41
CA ARG A 84 -5.31 5.39 -10.16
C ARG A 84 -4.31 4.25 -10.30
N ILE A 85 -3.80 4.05 -11.51
CA ILE A 85 -2.60 3.25 -11.80
C ILE A 85 -1.72 4.05 -12.76
N GLY A 86 -0.45 4.20 -12.43
CA GLY A 86 0.45 5.12 -13.11
C GLY A 86 0.02 6.56 -12.90
N ASP A 87 0.01 7.32 -14.00
CA ASP A 87 -0.54 8.68 -14.07
C ASP A 87 -2.02 8.70 -14.53
N GLU A 88 -2.58 7.53 -14.82
CA GLU A 88 -3.91 7.39 -15.38
C GLU A 88 -4.95 7.03 -14.31
N ILE A 89 -6.18 7.50 -14.53
CA ILE A 89 -7.32 7.22 -13.66
C ILE A 89 -8.33 6.39 -14.42
N TYR A 90 -8.66 5.24 -13.86
CA TYR A 90 -9.59 4.27 -14.41
C TYR A 90 -10.88 4.24 -13.61
N GLY A 91 -11.95 3.79 -14.27
CA GLY A 91 -13.27 3.66 -13.68
C GLY A 91 -13.96 5.00 -13.36
N PRO A 92 -15.09 4.95 -12.65
CA PRO A 92 -15.75 3.74 -12.16
C PRO A 92 -16.29 2.89 -13.32
N TYR A 93 -16.34 1.58 -13.13
CA TYR A 93 -16.86 0.63 -14.11
C TYR A 93 -17.96 -0.23 -13.51
N LYS A 94 -18.97 -0.58 -14.31
CA LYS A 94 -20.07 -1.45 -13.85
C LYS A 94 -20.68 -2.27 -14.99
N GLU A 95 -20.63 -3.60 -14.86
CA GLU A 95 -21.15 -4.58 -15.80
C GLU A 95 -20.80 -4.27 -17.28
N GLU A 96 -19.56 -3.88 -17.54
CA GLU A 96 -19.10 -3.42 -18.85
C GLU A 96 -17.91 -4.20 -19.38
N LYS A 97 -17.87 -4.37 -20.71
CA LYS A 97 -16.71 -4.95 -21.41
C LYS A 97 -15.84 -3.80 -21.89
N ILE A 98 -14.62 -3.73 -21.37
CA ILE A 98 -13.67 -2.67 -21.66
C ILE A 98 -12.29 -3.25 -21.97
N GLU A 99 -11.53 -2.55 -22.81
CA GLU A 99 -10.13 -2.85 -23.09
C GLU A 99 -9.25 -1.95 -22.22
N LEU A 100 -8.46 -2.56 -21.34
CA LEU A 100 -7.58 -1.87 -20.39
C LEU A 100 -6.14 -2.35 -20.56
N PRO A 101 -5.15 -1.50 -20.22
CA PRO A 101 -3.74 -1.89 -20.21
C PRO A 101 -3.41 -2.99 -19.19
#